data_AF-A0A9D8RUR3-F1
#
_entry.id   AF-A0A9D8RUR3-F1
#
_cell.length_a   1.000
_cell.length_b   1.000
_cell.length_c   1.000
_cell.angle_alpha   90.00
_cell.angle_beta   90.00
_cell.angle_gamma   90.00
#
_symmetry.space_group_name_H-M   'P 1'
#
loop_
_entity.id
_entity.type
_entity.pdbx_description
1 polymer ?
#
loop_
_entity_poly.entity_id
_entity_poly.type
_entity_poly.pdbx_seq_one_letter_code
_entity_poly.pdbx_strand_id
1 'polypeptide(L)'
;MPVFADADVLARSLYEKAGFETDAIYAEEVEDTDAFLFGVTVSDFDKMVDDAVCYRKLVDSNGQMMYLFDMESEDQAISFAKAFFEHYEFAPCDVAEKMTVISAGHYVIFFKSDAHEVDTATEAFRALMDGRIDFQKEQFNRG
;
A
#
# COMPACT_ATOMS: atom_id res chain seq x y z
N MET A 1 -11.76 6.60 13.68
CA MET A 1 -11.09 5.73 12.71
C MET A 1 -10.61 4.51 13.47
N PRO A 2 -10.73 3.30 12.90
CA PRO A 2 -10.24 2.09 13.52
C PRO A 2 -8.72 2.16 13.70
N VAL A 3 -8.22 1.52 14.76
CA VAL A 3 -6.79 1.41 15.05
C VAL A 3 -6.45 -0.07 15.02
N PHE A 4 -5.50 -0.41 14.17
CA PHE A 4 -4.92 -1.74 14.04
C PHE A 4 -3.65 -1.80 14.88
N ALA A 5 -3.27 -3.00 15.30
CA ALA A 5 -2.12 -3.18 16.19
C ALA A 5 -0.80 -2.83 15.49
N ASP A 6 -0.71 -3.13 14.20
CA ASP A 6 0.44 -2.97 13.33
C ASP A 6 -0.01 -3.05 11.86
N ALA A 7 0.93 -2.83 10.92
CA ALA A 7 0.67 -2.85 9.49
C ALA A 7 0.30 -4.25 8.98
N ASP A 8 0.84 -5.31 9.59
CA ASP A 8 0.56 -6.70 9.23
C ASP A 8 -0.90 -7.09 9.50
N VAL A 9 -1.44 -6.71 10.67
CA VAL A 9 -2.83 -6.98 11.05
C VAL A 9 -3.79 -6.26 10.11
N LEU A 10 -3.49 -5.02 9.71
CA LEU A 10 -4.29 -4.31 8.73
C LEU A 10 -4.21 -4.96 7.34
N ALA A 11 -3.01 -5.35 6.89
CA ALA A 11 -2.82 -6.04 5.62
C ALA A 11 -3.63 -7.34 5.55
N ARG A 12 -3.57 -8.18 6.59
CA ARG A 12 -4.36 -9.42 6.68
C ARG A 12 -5.85 -9.14 6.68
N SER A 13 -6.29 -8.11 7.43
CA SER A 13 -7.70 -7.69 7.45
C SER A 13 -8.17 -7.24 6.07
N LEU A 14 -7.31 -6.55 5.31
CA LEU A 14 -7.59 -6.16 3.94
C LEU A 14 -7.73 -7.37 3.02
N TYR A 15 -6.78 -8.32 3.05
CA TYR A 15 -6.87 -9.56 2.28
C TYR A 15 -8.16 -10.34 2.58
N GLU A 16 -8.51 -10.52 3.86
CA GLU A 16 -9.74 -11.19 4.27
C GLU A 16 -10.99 -10.44 3.77
N LYS A 17 -11.02 -9.12 3.94
CA LYS A 17 -12.15 -8.27 3.53
C LYS A 17 -12.33 -8.23 2.02
N ALA A 18 -11.24 -8.26 1.27
CA ALA A 18 -11.22 -8.30 -0.18
C ALA A 18 -11.55 -9.71 -0.73
N GLY A 19 -11.56 -10.74 0.12
CA GLY A 19 -11.78 -12.13 -0.31
C GLY A 19 -10.61 -12.70 -1.11
N PHE A 20 -9.40 -12.19 -0.89
CA PHE A 20 -8.19 -12.62 -1.58
C PHE A 20 -7.56 -13.85 -0.91
N GLU A 21 -6.99 -14.75 -1.71
CA GLU A 21 -6.29 -15.93 -1.21
C GLU A 21 -4.96 -15.54 -0.55
N THR A 22 -4.75 -15.99 0.69
CA THR A 22 -3.56 -15.69 1.49
C THR A 22 -2.50 -16.80 1.44
N ASP A 23 -2.80 -17.95 0.86
CA ASP A 23 -1.88 -19.10 0.81
C ASP A 23 -0.71 -18.90 -0.17
N ALA A 24 -0.82 -17.93 -1.08
CA ALA A 24 0.15 -17.66 -2.14
C ALA A 24 0.92 -16.34 -1.95
N ILE A 25 0.69 -15.62 -0.85
CA ILE A 25 1.36 -14.37 -0.52
C ILE A 25 2.35 -14.59 0.62
N TYR A 26 3.47 -13.88 0.58
CA TYR A 26 4.41 -13.81 1.69
C TYR A 26 4.61 -12.35 2.07
N ALA A 27 4.84 -12.14 3.38
CA ALA A 27 5.09 -10.85 3.96
C ALA A 27 6.61 -10.65 4.13
N GLU A 28 7.08 -9.47 3.75
CA GLU A 28 8.43 -8.96 4.02
C GLU A 28 8.26 -7.71 4.90
N GLU A 29 9.05 -7.60 5.95
CA GLU A 29 9.18 -6.35 6.70
C GLU A 29 9.87 -5.32 5.79
N VAL A 30 9.42 -4.06 5.85
CA VAL A 30 10.03 -2.97 5.09
C VAL A 30 10.92 -2.19 6.04
N GLU A 31 12.23 -2.23 5.79
CA GLU A 31 13.22 -1.59 6.65
C GLU A 31 13.58 -0.19 6.14
N ASP A 32 14.23 0.59 6.99
CA ASP A 32 14.74 1.92 6.67
C ASP A 32 15.69 1.93 5.45
N THR A 33 16.40 0.82 5.23
CA THR A 33 17.26 0.62 4.06
C THR A 33 16.49 0.59 2.73
N ASP A 34 15.17 0.37 2.75
CA ASP A 34 14.28 0.41 1.59
C ASP A 34 13.73 1.82 1.30
N ALA A 35 14.03 2.82 2.15
CA ALA A 35 13.52 4.19 2.02
C ALA A 35 13.67 4.81 0.62
N PHE A 36 14.75 4.46 -0.08
CA PHE A 36 15.01 4.95 -1.44
C PHE A 36 13.93 4.52 -2.45
N LEU A 37 13.29 3.36 -2.26
CA LEU A 37 12.19 2.86 -3.09
C LEU A 37 10.98 3.79 -3.05
N PHE A 38 10.82 4.52 -1.94
CA PHE A 38 9.68 5.38 -1.67
C PHE A 38 10.00 6.87 -1.87
N GLY A 39 11.18 7.19 -2.40
CA GLY A 39 11.60 8.56 -2.69
C GLY A 39 11.90 9.40 -1.45
N VAL A 40 12.19 8.77 -0.31
CA VAL A 40 12.53 9.45 0.95
C VAL A 40 13.92 9.05 1.43
N THR A 41 14.49 9.84 2.35
CA THR A 41 15.76 9.49 2.99
C THR A 41 15.53 8.50 4.14
N VAL A 42 16.53 7.69 4.48
CA VAL A 42 16.52 6.79 5.65
C VAL A 42 16.09 7.54 6.91
N SER A 43 16.67 8.71 7.17
CA SER A 43 16.34 9.51 8.37
C SER A 43 14.91 10.05 8.37
N ASP A 44 14.31 10.27 7.21
CA ASP A 44 12.91 10.70 7.14
C ASP A 44 12.01 9.48 7.34
N PHE A 45 12.35 8.33 6.76
CA PHE A 45 11.62 7.07 6.94
C PHE A 45 11.50 6.72 8.44
N ASP A 46 12.62 6.68 9.18
CA ASP A 46 12.65 6.40 10.63
C ASP A 46 11.81 7.35 11.50
N LYS A 47 11.56 8.57 11.01
CA LYS A 47 10.77 9.58 11.72
C LYS A 47 9.30 9.57 11.34
N MET A 48 8.95 8.94 10.24
CA MET A 48 7.61 9.03 9.67
C MET A 48 6.87 7.70 9.73
N VAL A 49 7.59 6.58 9.65
CA VAL A 49 7.04 5.23 9.56
C VAL A 49 7.24 4.54 10.90
N ASP A 50 6.15 4.21 11.58
CA ASP A 50 6.17 3.44 12.82
C ASP A 50 6.28 1.93 12.54
N ASP A 51 5.61 1.46 11.48
CA ASP A 51 5.65 0.07 11.02
C ASP A 51 5.34 -0.03 9.53
N ALA A 52 5.94 -1.00 8.83
CA ALA A 52 5.68 -1.21 7.42
C ALA A 52 5.89 -2.65 6.97
N VAL A 53 5.00 -3.11 6.09
CA VAL A 53 5.02 -4.46 5.54
C VAL A 53 4.77 -4.45 4.03
N CYS A 54 5.48 -5.31 3.32
CA CYS A 54 5.25 -5.60 1.92
C CYS A 54 4.66 -7.01 1.78
N TYR A 55 3.57 -7.13 1.04
CA TYR A 55 3.02 -8.41 0.63
C TYR A 55 3.24 -8.61 -0.86
N ARG A 56 3.83 -9.77 -1.20
CA ARG A 56 4.12 -10.18 -2.58
C ARG A 56 3.60 -11.59 -2.83
N LYS A 57 3.11 -11.85 -4.03
CA LYS A 57 2.65 -13.19 -4.44
C LYS A 57 3.82 -14.00 -5.05
N LEU A 58 3.95 -15.27 -4.69
CA LEU A 58 5.16 -16.09 -4.94
C LEU A 58 5.43 -16.46 -6.41
N VAL A 59 4.43 -16.61 -7.28
CA VAL A 59 4.59 -17.09 -8.68
C VAL A 59 3.48 -16.52 -9.59
N ASP A 60 3.81 -16.14 -10.84
CA ASP A 60 2.92 -15.81 -11.97
C ASP A 60 1.79 -14.77 -11.71
N SER A 61 2.07 -13.74 -10.90
CA SER A 61 1.03 -12.91 -10.27
C SER A 61 0.65 -11.61 -10.98
N ASN A 62 1.03 -11.40 -12.25
CA ASN A 62 0.91 -10.08 -12.88
C ASN A 62 1.51 -8.94 -12.02
N GLY A 63 2.58 -9.25 -11.26
CA GLY A 63 3.25 -8.27 -10.40
C GLY A 63 2.46 -7.81 -9.19
N GLN A 64 1.48 -8.57 -8.67
CA GLN A 64 0.71 -8.19 -7.47
C GLN A 64 1.65 -7.85 -6.30
N MET A 65 1.49 -6.64 -5.75
CA MET A 65 2.28 -6.12 -4.64
C MET A 65 1.45 -5.16 -3.80
N MET A 66 1.49 -5.33 -2.48
CA MET A 66 0.93 -4.38 -1.53
C MET A 66 2.03 -3.88 -0.59
N TYR A 67 2.16 -2.58 -0.43
CA TYR A 67 2.85 -2.01 0.73
C TYR A 67 1.81 -1.41 1.66
N LEU A 68 2.02 -1.61 2.95
CA LEU A 68 1.25 -0.94 3.98
C LEU A 68 2.20 -0.27 4.96
N PHE A 69 1.90 0.97 5.28
CA PHE A 69 2.66 1.78 6.24
C PHE A 69 1.71 2.26 7.32
N ASP A 70 2.13 2.10 8.57
CA ASP A 70 1.63 2.85 9.71
C ASP A 70 2.58 4.03 9.97
N MET A 71 2.03 5.23 10.03
CA MET A 71 2.78 6.48 10.05
C MET A 71 2.62 7.18 11.41
N GLU A 72 3.59 8.01 11.81
CA GLU A 72 3.51 8.72 13.11
C GLU A 72 2.28 9.67 13.18
N SER A 73 1.79 10.14 12.02
CA SER A 73 0.62 11.02 11.94
C SER A 73 -0.11 10.99 10.60
N GLU A 74 -1.36 11.47 10.60
CA GLU A 74 -2.18 11.64 9.40
C GLU A 74 -1.55 12.60 8.36
N ASP A 75 -0.96 13.71 8.81
CA ASP A 75 -0.31 14.68 7.91
C ASP A 75 0.93 14.08 7.21
N GLN A 76 1.71 13.26 7.94
CA GLN A 76 2.83 12.52 7.37
C GLN A 76 2.33 11.44 6.40
N ALA A 77 1.27 10.70 6.73
CA ALA A 77 0.67 9.71 5.83
C ALA A 77 0.23 10.31 4.49
N ILE A 78 -0.46 11.45 4.52
CA ILE A 78 -0.87 12.16 3.30
C ILE A 78 0.34 12.64 2.50
N SER A 79 1.35 13.17 3.18
CA SER A 79 2.58 13.69 2.54
C SER A 79 3.40 12.56 1.90
N PHE A 80 3.55 11.45 2.61
CA PHE A 80 4.22 10.24 2.16
C PHE A 80 3.49 9.60 0.98
N ALA A 81 2.16 9.46 1.04
CA ALA A 81 1.35 8.92 -0.06
C ALA A 81 1.50 9.73 -1.36
N LYS A 82 1.59 11.07 -1.26
CA LYS A 82 1.87 11.94 -2.42
C LYS A 82 3.27 11.72 -2.97
N ALA A 83 4.28 11.75 -2.10
CA ALA A 83 5.68 11.56 -2.49
C ALA A 83 5.90 10.19 -3.13
N PHE A 84 5.35 9.13 -2.53
CA PHE A 84 5.36 7.78 -3.07
C PHE A 84 4.79 7.79 -4.48
N PHE A 85 3.56 8.30 -4.68
CA PHE A 85 2.94 8.29 -6.01
C PHE A 85 3.73 9.08 -7.07
N GLU A 86 4.38 10.18 -6.68
CA GLU A 86 5.14 11.04 -7.59
C GLU A 86 6.53 10.48 -7.95
N HIS A 87 7.18 9.77 -7.02
CA HIS A 87 8.57 9.33 -7.15
C HIS A 87 8.73 7.84 -7.41
N TYR A 88 7.69 7.03 -7.23
CA TYR A 88 7.81 5.58 -7.37
C TYR A 88 8.14 5.19 -8.82
N GLU A 89 9.37 4.72 -9.03
CA GLU A 89 9.93 4.41 -10.35
C GLU A 89 9.38 3.11 -10.94
N PHE A 90 8.73 2.25 -10.15
CA PHE A 90 8.08 1.03 -10.67
C PHE A 90 6.67 1.35 -11.16
N ALA A 91 6.60 2.13 -12.23
CA ALA A 91 5.37 2.25 -13.01
C ALA A 91 4.87 0.84 -13.41
N PRO A 92 3.54 0.64 -13.54
CA PRO A 92 2.96 -0.57 -14.10
C PRO A 92 3.75 -1.03 -15.33
N CYS A 93 4.31 -2.24 -15.30
CA CYS A 93 5.22 -2.74 -16.35
C CYS A 93 4.48 -3.60 -17.37
N ASP A 94 3.34 -4.17 -16.98
CA ASP A 94 2.42 -4.90 -17.85
C ASP A 94 1.20 -4.04 -18.16
N VAL A 95 0.66 -4.17 -19.37
CA VAL A 95 -0.44 -3.37 -19.93
C VAL A 95 -1.77 -3.57 -19.18
N ALA A 96 -1.86 -4.65 -18.39
CA ALA A 96 -3.03 -4.99 -17.58
C ALA A 96 -2.97 -4.50 -16.12
N GLU A 97 -1.85 -3.90 -15.69
CA GLU A 97 -1.65 -3.49 -14.30
C GLU A 97 -2.29 -2.12 -13.99
N LYS A 98 -3.06 -2.07 -12.90
CA LYS A 98 -3.48 -0.85 -12.20
C LYS A 98 -2.64 -0.72 -10.93
N MET A 99 -2.37 0.50 -10.51
CA MET A 99 -1.89 0.78 -9.17
C MET A 99 -2.74 1.84 -8.47
N THR A 100 -2.82 1.77 -7.15
CA THR A 100 -3.39 2.80 -6.30
C THR A 100 -2.48 3.11 -5.13
N VAL A 101 -2.49 4.38 -4.72
CA VAL A 101 -1.94 4.83 -3.43
C VAL A 101 -3.07 5.52 -2.68
N ILE A 102 -3.33 5.08 -1.46
CA ILE A 102 -4.44 5.57 -0.63
C ILE A 102 -3.91 5.85 0.77
N SER A 103 -4.30 6.99 1.35
CA SER A 103 -4.09 7.26 2.78
C SER A 103 -5.42 7.44 3.50
N ALA A 104 -5.49 6.94 4.73
CA ALA A 104 -6.61 7.10 5.64
C ALA A 104 -6.10 7.15 7.09
N GLY A 105 -6.27 8.31 7.73
CA GLY A 105 -5.59 8.68 8.96
C GLY A 105 -4.09 8.45 8.84
N HIS A 106 -3.52 7.71 9.78
CA HIS A 106 -2.09 7.41 9.79
C HIS A 106 -1.68 6.25 8.87
N TYR A 107 -2.62 5.59 8.18
CA TYR A 107 -2.30 4.46 7.30
C TYR A 107 -2.08 4.91 5.86
N VAL A 108 -1.09 4.31 5.19
CA VAL A 108 -0.89 4.41 3.75
C VAL A 108 -0.86 3.01 3.14
N ILE A 109 -1.63 2.79 2.08
CA ILE A 109 -1.51 1.61 1.23
C ILE A 109 -1.04 2.00 -0.16
N PHE A 110 -0.07 1.25 -0.67
CA PHE A 110 0.17 1.11 -2.10
C PHE A 110 -0.30 -0.28 -2.51
N PHE A 111 -1.08 -0.39 -3.57
CA PHE A 111 -1.44 -1.69 -4.12
C PHE A 111 -1.37 -1.66 -5.64
N LYS A 112 -0.65 -2.64 -6.19
CA LYS A 112 -0.53 -2.88 -7.62
C LYS A 112 -1.00 -4.30 -7.92
N SER A 113 -1.88 -4.44 -8.90
CA SER A 113 -2.31 -5.73 -9.46
C SER A 113 -3.08 -5.49 -10.76
N ASP A 114 -3.89 -6.45 -11.21
CA ASP A 114 -4.93 -6.17 -12.18
C ASP A 114 -5.98 -5.18 -11.64
N ALA A 115 -6.70 -4.52 -12.55
CA ALA A 115 -7.66 -3.49 -12.20
C ALA A 115 -8.80 -3.97 -11.27
N HIS A 116 -9.26 -5.22 -11.43
CA HIS A 116 -10.36 -5.75 -10.63
C HIS A 116 -9.90 -5.98 -9.18
N GLU A 117 -8.72 -6.56 -8.99
CA GLU A 117 -8.15 -6.71 -7.66
C GLU A 117 -7.87 -5.35 -7.01
N VAL A 118 -7.32 -4.38 -7.75
CA VAL A 118 -7.05 -3.05 -7.19
C VAL A 118 -8.33 -2.33 -6.75
N ASP A 119 -9.39 -2.39 -7.55
CA ASP A 119 -10.70 -1.83 -7.18
C ASP A 119 -11.27 -2.53 -5.94
N THR A 120 -11.15 -3.86 -5.88
CA THR A 120 -11.62 -4.67 -4.75
C THR A 120 -10.87 -4.32 -3.46
N ALA A 121 -9.53 -4.23 -3.53
CA ALA A 121 -8.69 -3.82 -2.40
C ALA A 121 -9.01 -2.40 -1.93
N THR A 122 -9.26 -1.48 -2.87
CA THR A 122 -9.63 -0.09 -2.58
C THR A 122 -10.94 -0.01 -1.80
N GLU A 123 -11.98 -0.72 -2.23
CA GLU A 123 -13.27 -0.73 -1.52
C GLU A 123 -13.16 -1.46 -0.18
N ALA A 124 -12.38 -2.55 -0.09
CA ALA A 124 -12.11 -3.24 1.16
C ALA A 124 -11.40 -2.33 2.17
N PHE A 125 -10.35 -1.63 1.75
CA PHE A 125 -9.62 -0.67 2.57
C PHE A 125 -10.55 0.48 3.02
N ARG A 126 -11.32 1.06 2.09
CA ARG A 126 -12.30 2.10 2.44
C ARG A 126 -13.31 1.61 3.47
N ALA A 127 -13.80 0.38 3.35
CA ALA A 127 -14.73 -0.22 4.32
C ALA A 127 -14.06 -0.46 5.68
N LEU A 128 -12.79 -0.86 5.72
CA LEU A 128 -12.00 -0.98 6.95
C LEU A 128 -11.74 0.36 7.61
N MET A 129 -11.75 1.46 6.86
CA MET A 129 -11.54 2.83 7.35
C MET A 129 -12.85 3.58 7.63
N ASP A 130 -13.97 2.86 7.85
CA ASP A 130 -15.31 3.43 8.07
C ASP A 130 -15.75 4.40 6.95
N GLY A 131 -15.28 4.20 5.73
CA GLY A 131 -15.58 5.04 4.57
C GLY A 131 -14.65 6.25 4.39
N ARG A 132 -13.72 6.50 5.33
CA ARG A 132 -12.82 7.66 5.28
C ARG A 132 -11.60 7.39 4.41
N ILE A 133 -11.32 8.31 3.50
CA ILE A 133 -10.10 8.36 2.68
C ILE A 133 -9.63 9.82 2.65
N ASP A 134 -8.39 10.08 3.04
CA ASP A 134 -7.83 11.43 3.10
C ASP A 134 -7.06 11.77 1.80
N PHE A 135 -6.50 10.76 1.14
CA PHE A 135 -5.88 10.87 -0.18
C PHE A 135 -6.06 9.58 -0.97
N GLN A 136 -6.29 9.69 -2.27
CA GLN A 136 -6.30 8.56 -3.20
C GLN A 136 -5.79 9.02 -4.57
N LYS A 137 -4.87 8.25 -5.13
CA LYS A 137 -4.43 8.35 -6.52
C LYS A 137 -4.37 6.98 -7.15
N GLU A 138 -4.57 6.96 -8.46
CA GLU A 138 -4.56 5.75 -9.26
C GLU A 138 -3.81 6.01 -10.55
N GLN A 139 -3.12 4.98 -11.05
CA GLN A 139 -2.49 4.99 -12.35
C GLN A 139 -2.80 3.67 -13.06
N PHE A 140 -3.01 3.77 -14.37
CA PHE A 140 -3.23 2.65 -15.26
C PHE A 140 -2.05 2.58 -16.23
N ASN A 141 -1.54 1.38 -16.51
CA ASN A 141 -0.73 1.22 -17.71
C ASN A 141 -1.67 1.31 -18.92
N ARG A 142 -1.68 2.45 -19.60
CA ARG A 142 -2.31 2.54 -20.92
C ARG A 142 -1.18 2.28 -21.91
N GLY A 143 -1.08 1.06 -22.39
CA GLY A 143 -0.04 0.62 -23.34
C GLY A 143 0.12 1.52 -24.56
#